data_AF-A0AAD5ILA0-F1
#
_entry.id   AF-A0AAD5ILA0-F1
#
_cell.length_a   1.000
_cell.length_b   1.000
_cell.length_c   1.000
_cell.angle_alpha   90.00
_cell.angle_beta   90.00
_cell.angle_gamma   90.00
#
_symmetry.space_group_name_H-M   'P 1'
#
loop_
_entity.id
_entity.type
_entity.pdbx_description
1 polymer ?
#
loop_
_entity_poly.entity_id
_entity_poly.type
_entity_poly.pdbx_seq_one_letter_code
_entity_poly.pdbx_strand_id
1 'polypeptide(L)'
;MDTGSDVIKVQCQPCNMCYKQADPVFNPATSASYTVVPCGSPAFDAFLVNDHHCYIGKCGYEVNYTDGSYTKGTLMLEMLTLGQTRILNLAMGCGHNSQGSFNVIARLLGLGGSIMSFINQIPETGGALSYCLLSYRSISPSVVNIWAWSGWSISSRCYMGTVGNVIIAVLVSIITSP
;
A
#
# COMPACT_ATOMS: atom_id res chain seq x y z
N MET A 1 -2.92 1.58 6.30
CA MET A 1 -1.62 2.18 5.91
C MET A 1 -0.59 1.65 6.86
N ASP A 2 0.60 1.35 6.36
CA ASP A 2 1.67 0.81 7.17
C ASP A 2 2.99 1.45 6.75
N THR A 3 3.51 2.34 7.59
CA THR A 3 4.80 3.02 7.37
C THR A 3 5.99 2.14 7.74
N GLY A 4 5.76 0.99 8.38
CA GLY A 4 6.78 0.02 8.77
C GLY A 4 7.01 -1.07 7.72
N SER A 5 6.19 -1.13 6.67
CA SER A 5 6.39 -2.08 5.57
C SER A 5 6.40 -1.38 4.21
N ASP A 6 7.13 -2.00 3.30
CA ASP A 6 7.29 -1.52 1.94
C ASP A 6 6.18 -2.03 1.02
N VAL A 7 5.74 -3.27 1.19
CA VAL A 7 4.93 -3.93 0.17
C VAL A 7 3.45 -3.54 0.30
N ILE A 8 2.88 -3.04 -0.79
CA ILE A 8 1.42 -2.99 -0.95
C ILE A 8 0.91 -4.41 -1.08
N LYS A 9 -0.03 -4.84 -0.24
CA LYS A 9 -0.53 -6.23 -0.26
C LYS A 9 -2.05 -6.35 -0.17
N VAL A 10 -2.56 -7.39 -0.80
CA VAL A 10 -3.97 -7.82 -0.75
C VAL A 10 -4.04 -9.34 -0.61
N GLN A 11 -5.12 -9.87 0.00
CA GLN A 11 -5.37 -11.32 -0.05
C GLN A 11 -5.95 -11.70 -1.42
N CYS A 12 -5.43 -12.77 -2.01
CA CYS A 12 -5.74 -13.22 -3.36
C CYS A 12 -6.27 -14.65 -3.42
N GLN A 13 -7.20 -14.91 -4.35
CA GLN A 13 -7.60 -16.26 -4.72
C GLN A 13 -6.56 -16.93 -5.64
N PRO A 14 -6.32 -18.25 -5.51
CA PRO A 14 -6.78 -19.11 -4.42
C PRO A 14 -6.10 -18.74 -3.10
N CYS A 15 -6.88 -18.77 -2.03
CA CYS A 15 -6.45 -18.34 -0.71
C CYS A 15 -6.48 -19.58 0.18
N ASN A 16 -5.30 -20.18 0.38
CA ASN A 16 -5.19 -21.52 0.98
C ASN A 16 -5.25 -21.45 2.50
N MET A 17 -4.50 -20.50 3.08
CA MET A 17 -4.44 -20.28 4.53
C MET A 17 -4.48 -18.79 4.81
N CYS A 18 -5.67 -18.24 4.91
CA CYS A 18 -5.92 -16.82 5.06
C CYS A 18 -6.80 -16.54 6.26
N TYR A 19 -6.61 -15.38 6.88
CA TYR A 19 -7.56 -14.87 7.84
C TYR A 19 -8.83 -14.34 7.14
N LYS A 20 -9.94 -14.35 7.88
CA LYS A 20 -11.20 -13.74 7.42
C LYS A 20 -11.09 -12.22 7.45
N GLN A 21 -11.47 -11.58 6.36
CA GLN A 21 -11.52 -10.12 6.19
C GLN A 21 -12.94 -9.68 5.84
N ALA A 22 -13.26 -8.41 6.10
CA ALA A 22 -14.60 -7.87 5.82
C ALA A 22 -14.87 -7.72 4.32
N ASP A 23 -13.87 -7.23 3.56
CA ASP A 23 -13.98 -7.10 2.12
C ASP A 23 -13.72 -8.44 1.41
N PRO A 24 -14.28 -8.65 0.20
CA PRO A 24 -13.98 -9.83 -0.59
C PRO A 24 -12.48 -10.01 -0.86
N VAL A 25 -12.01 -11.26 -0.81
CA VAL A 25 -10.67 -11.63 -1.26
C VAL A 25 -10.56 -11.32 -2.76
N PHE A 26 -9.47 -10.67 -3.17
CA PHE A 26 -9.27 -10.29 -4.57
C PHE A 26 -9.17 -11.54 -5.45
N ASN A 27 -9.88 -11.56 -6.58
CA ASN A 27 -9.79 -12.64 -7.56
C ASN A 27 -9.02 -12.16 -8.80
N PRO A 28 -7.75 -12.56 -8.96
CA PRO A 28 -6.93 -12.20 -10.12
C PRO A 28 -7.61 -12.51 -11.46
N ALA A 29 -8.38 -13.60 -11.55
CA ALA A 29 -9.03 -14.03 -12.79
C ALA A 29 -10.14 -13.08 -13.26
N THR A 30 -10.61 -12.18 -12.40
CA THR A 30 -11.67 -11.20 -12.72
C THR A 30 -11.14 -9.82 -13.08
N SER A 31 -9.84 -9.58 -12.91
CA SER A 31 -9.21 -8.30 -13.20
C SER A 31 -8.56 -8.33 -14.59
N ALA A 32 -8.93 -7.37 -15.44
CA ALA A 32 -8.35 -7.23 -16.76
C ALA A 32 -6.95 -6.58 -16.74
N SER A 33 -6.60 -5.88 -15.66
CA SER A 33 -5.29 -5.23 -15.48
C SER A 33 -4.32 -6.06 -14.63
N TYR A 34 -4.75 -7.18 -14.08
CA TYR A 34 -3.89 -8.10 -13.35
C TYR A 34 -2.83 -8.69 -14.27
N THR A 35 -1.57 -8.57 -13.87
CA THR A 35 -0.45 -9.26 -14.50
C THR A 35 0.44 -9.88 -13.44
N VAL A 36 0.74 -11.17 -13.55
CA VAL A 36 1.72 -11.80 -12.64
C VAL A 36 3.13 -11.37 -13.02
N VAL A 37 3.99 -11.10 -12.04
CA VAL A 37 5.40 -10.78 -12.28
C VAL A 37 6.17 -12.08 -12.54
N PRO A 38 6.75 -12.29 -13.73
CA PRO A 38 7.55 -13.47 -14.00
C PRO A 38 8.93 -13.35 -13.34
N CYS A 39 9.54 -14.50 -13.05
CA CYS A 39 10.92 -14.54 -12.54
C CYS A 39 11.90 -13.95 -13.57
N GLY A 40 12.95 -13.27 -13.08
CA GLY A 40 13.95 -12.64 -13.94
C GLY A 40 13.47 -11.38 -14.67
N SER A 41 12.28 -10.86 -14.33
CA SER A 41 11.89 -9.53 -14.77
C SER A 41 12.67 -8.46 -14.01
N PRO A 42 12.89 -7.26 -14.56
CA PRO A 42 13.55 -6.18 -13.80
C PRO A 42 12.83 -5.85 -12.48
N ALA A 43 11.50 -6.01 -12.47
CA ALA A 43 10.67 -5.97 -11.27
C ALA A 43 11.10 -7.01 -10.23
N PHE A 44 11.27 -8.29 -10.63
CA PHE A 44 11.79 -9.35 -9.77
C PHE A 44 13.12 -8.97 -9.08
N ASP A 45 14.05 -8.38 -9.83
CA ASP A 45 15.38 -7.99 -9.31
C ASP A 45 15.34 -6.74 -8.44
N ALA A 46 14.40 -5.84 -8.70
CA ALA A 46 14.22 -4.62 -7.92
C ALA A 46 13.58 -4.92 -6.54
N PHE A 47 12.80 -5.99 -6.44
CA PHE A 47 11.93 -6.28 -5.30
C PHE A 47 12.50 -7.29 -4.30
N LEU A 48 13.82 -7.51 -4.30
CA LEU A 48 14.53 -8.50 -3.49
C LEU A 48 14.49 -8.19 -1.98
N VAL A 49 13.35 -8.50 -1.37
CA VAL A 49 13.20 -8.61 0.08
C VAL A 49 13.51 -10.06 0.45
N ASN A 50 14.80 -10.33 0.64
CA ASN A 50 15.37 -11.47 1.38
C ASN A 50 15.27 -12.90 0.84
N ASP A 51 14.61 -13.22 -0.27
CA ASP A 51 14.83 -14.51 -0.94
C ASP A 51 14.27 -14.51 -2.37
N HIS A 52 15.06 -15.01 -3.32
CA HIS A 52 14.64 -15.26 -4.70
C HIS A 52 13.64 -16.42 -4.76
N HIS A 53 12.45 -16.24 -4.21
CA HIS A 53 11.40 -17.24 -4.26
C HIS A 53 10.75 -17.25 -5.65
N CYS A 54 11.44 -17.79 -6.64
CA CYS A 54 10.81 -18.14 -7.91
C CYS A 54 10.05 -19.46 -7.75
N TYR A 55 8.74 -19.45 -7.95
CA TYR A 55 7.92 -20.66 -7.92
C TYR A 55 7.13 -20.81 -9.21
N ILE A 56 7.42 -21.87 -9.98
CA ILE A 56 6.78 -22.15 -11.28
C ILE A 56 6.82 -20.91 -12.20
N GLY A 57 7.98 -20.26 -12.29
CA GLY A 57 8.18 -19.08 -13.13
C GLY A 57 7.52 -17.79 -12.63
N LYS A 58 6.88 -17.79 -11.46
CA LYS A 58 6.27 -16.61 -10.84
C LYS A 58 7.15 -16.08 -9.70
N CYS A 59 7.28 -14.76 -9.63
CA CYS A 59 7.93 -14.10 -8.51
C CYS A 59 7.11 -14.31 -7.25
N GLY A 60 7.68 -14.97 -6.25
CA GLY A 60 7.15 -15.04 -4.90
C GLY A 60 7.47 -13.79 -4.11
N TYR A 61 6.72 -13.57 -3.04
CA TYR A 61 7.08 -12.62 -1.99
C TYR A 61 6.68 -13.19 -0.64
N GLU A 62 7.38 -12.75 0.40
CA GLU A 62 7.07 -13.03 1.79
C GLU A 62 7.35 -11.79 2.63
N VAL A 63 6.43 -11.46 3.54
CA VAL A 63 6.61 -10.41 4.54
C VAL A 63 6.32 -11.01 5.90
N ASN A 64 7.32 -10.95 6.77
CA ASN A 64 7.24 -11.35 8.17
C ASN A 64 7.19 -10.10 9.05
N TYR A 65 6.20 -10.02 9.93
CA TYR A 65 5.99 -8.91 10.86
C TYR A 65 6.55 -9.27 12.25
N THR A 66 6.86 -8.23 13.04
CA THR A 66 7.47 -8.39 14.37
C THR A 66 6.55 -9.04 15.40
N ASP A 67 5.24 -9.04 15.16
CA ASP A 67 4.22 -9.73 15.97
C ASP A 67 4.08 -11.22 15.62
N GLY A 68 4.91 -11.74 14.70
CA GLY A 68 4.87 -13.11 14.20
C GLY A 68 3.83 -13.34 13.10
N SER A 69 3.08 -12.30 12.71
CA SER A 69 2.19 -12.38 11.56
C SER A 69 2.99 -12.44 10.26
N TYR A 70 2.45 -13.08 9.24
CA TYR A 70 3.12 -13.16 7.93
C TYR A 70 2.13 -13.18 6.77
N THR A 71 2.62 -12.75 5.60
CA THR A 71 1.93 -12.94 4.32
C THR A 71 2.91 -13.48 3.30
N LYS A 72 2.46 -14.41 2.48
CA LYS A 72 3.24 -14.91 1.34
C LYS A 72 2.35 -15.26 0.16
N GLY A 73 2.92 -15.15 -1.02
CA GLY A 73 2.22 -15.40 -2.27
C GLY A 73 3.05 -14.99 -3.47
N THR A 74 2.43 -14.35 -4.45
CA THR A 74 3.10 -13.93 -5.69
C THR A 74 3.12 -12.41 -5.83
N LEU A 75 4.14 -11.87 -6.50
CA LEU A 75 4.11 -10.48 -6.94
C LEU A 75 3.26 -10.35 -8.20
N MET A 76 2.48 -9.28 -8.24
CA MET A 76 1.65 -8.90 -9.36
C MET A 76 1.80 -7.42 -9.68
N LEU A 77 1.48 -7.05 -10.91
CA LEU A 77 1.17 -5.70 -11.31
C LEU A 77 -0.35 -5.55 -11.39
N GLU A 78 -0.87 -4.44 -10.88
CA GLU A 78 -2.30 -4.17 -10.88
C GLU A 78 -2.59 -2.66 -10.96
N MET A 79 -3.81 -2.32 -11.33
CA MET A 79 -4.36 -0.98 -11.27
C MET A 79 -4.92 -0.67 -9.88
N LEU A 80 -4.45 0.40 -9.26
CA LEU A 80 -5.08 1.02 -8.10
C LEU A 80 -5.96 2.18 -8.54
N THR A 81 -7.19 2.24 -8.03
CA THR A 81 -8.07 3.40 -8.21
C THR A 81 -8.20 4.15 -6.89
N LEU A 82 -7.86 5.44 -6.90
CA LEU A 82 -7.98 6.37 -5.77
C LEU A 82 -8.89 7.53 -6.18
N GLY A 83 -10.16 7.48 -5.77
CA GLY A 83 -11.16 8.44 -6.24
C GLY A 83 -11.32 8.35 -7.76
N GLN A 84 -11.05 9.44 -8.47
CA GLN A 84 -11.05 9.48 -9.95
C GLN A 84 -9.69 9.13 -10.56
N THR A 85 -8.63 9.02 -9.76
CA THR A 85 -7.28 8.75 -10.24
C THR A 85 -7.05 7.25 -10.38
N ARG A 86 -6.47 6.85 -11.50
CA ARG A 86 -6.06 5.47 -11.77
C ARG A 86 -4.55 5.42 -11.89
N ILE A 87 -3.94 4.50 -11.15
CA ILE A 87 -2.50 4.27 -11.13
C ILE A 87 -2.28 2.86 -11.66
N LEU A 88 -1.59 2.75 -12.78
CA LEU A 88 -1.38 1.50 -13.49
C LEU A 88 -0.04 0.88 -13.09
N ASN A 89 0.09 -0.43 -13.32
CA ASN A 89 1.34 -1.17 -13.18
C ASN A 89 1.99 -1.04 -11.80
N LEU A 90 1.17 -0.93 -10.73
CA LEU A 90 1.68 -0.96 -9.37
C LEU A 90 2.05 -2.40 -9.01
N ALA A 91 3.30 -2.59 -8.59
CA ALA A 91 3.78 -3.81 -7.99
C ALA A 91 3.15 -4.01 -6.61
N MET A 92 2.47 -5.15 -6.44
CA MET A 92 1.74 -5.51 -5.24
C MET A 92 1.99 -6.97 -4.88
N GLY A 93 1.98 -7.27 -3.59
CA GLY A 93 1.94 -8.62 -3.06
C GLY A 93 0.52 -9.20 -3.12
N CYS A 94 0.38 -10.30 -3.85
CA CYS A 94 -0.84 -11.09 -3.96
C CYS A 94 -0.77 -12.28 -2.99
N GLY A 95 -1.29 -12.08 -1.78
CA GLY A 95 -1.13 -13.00 -0.66
C GLY A 95 -2.09 -14.19 -0.75
N HIS A 96 -1.55 -15.38 -0.99
CA HIS A 96 -2.31 -16.63 -1.04
C HIS A 96 -2.35 -17.33 0.33
N ASN A 97 -1.35 -17.06 1.17
CA ASN A 97 -1.27 -17.53 2.54
C ASN A 97 -0.92 -16.34 3.45
N SER A 98 -1.83 -15.97 4.35
CA SER A 98 -1.65 -14.88 5.30
C SER A 98 -2.20 -15.27 6.66
N GLN A 99 -1.37 -15.28 7.70
CA GLN A 99 -1.77 -15.68 9.05
C GLN A 99 -1.19 -14.74 10.12
N GLY A 100 -1.86 -14.67 11.26
CA GLY A 100 -1.48 -13.82 12.39
C GLY A 100 -2.55 -12.79 12.73
N SER A 101 -2.14 -11.74 13.45
CA SER A 101 -3.00 -10.73 14.06
C SER A 101 -3.42 -9.62 13.10
N PHE A 102 -3.80 -9.97 11.87
CA PHE A 102 -4.20 -8.98 10.85
C PHE A 102 -5.60 -8.38 11.04
N ASN A 103 -6.31 -8.70 12.15
CA ASN A 103 -7.52 -8.02 12.64
C ASN A 103 -8.40 -7.40 11.55
N VAL A 104 -9.06 -8.22 10.73
CA VAL A 104 -9.98 -7.85 9.62
C VAL A 104 -9.43 -6.91 8.53
N ILE A 105 -8.14 -6.54 8.55
CA ILE A 105 -7.51 -5.67 7.54
C ILE A 105 -7.48 -6.41 6.20
N ALA A 106 -8.32 -6.00 5.26
CA ALA A 106 -8.41 -6.67 3.97
C ALA A 106 -7.23 -6.35 3.03
N ARG A 107 -6.69 -5.14 3.15
CA ARG A 107 -5.66 -4.59 2.27
C ARG A 107 -4.72 -3.71 3.07
N LEU A 108 -3.44 -3.71 2.70
CA LEU A 108 -2.43 -2.91 3.37
C LEU A 108 -1.59 -2.15 2.32
N LEU A 109 -1.47 -0.84 2.53
CA LEU A 109 -0.67 0.05 1.72
C LEU A 109 0.67 0.27 2.43
N GLY A 110 1.75 -0.28 1.87
CA GLY A 110 3.10 -0.10 2.37
C GLY A 110 3.66 1.27 2.00
N LEU A 111 4.08 2.02 3.02
CA LEU A 111 4.57 3.41 2.92
C LEU A 111 6.02 3.52 3.42
N GLY A 112 6.75 2.40 3.41
CA GLY A 112 8.17 2.34 3.75
C GLY A 112 9.07 3.11 2.78
N GLY A 113 10.38 3.01 3.03
CA GLY A 113 11.39 3.76 2.28
C GLY A 113 11.91 3.07 1.02
N SER A 114 11.56 1.81 0.77
CA SER A 114 12.09 1.07 -0.39
C SER A 114 11.36 1.43 -1.68
N ILE A 115 11.92 1.03 -2.82
CA ILE A 115 11.30 1.15 -4.14
C ILE A 115 9.96 0.41 -4.29
N MET A 116 9.65 -0.52 -3.38
CA MET A 116 8.38 -1.24 -3.35
C MET A 116 7.26 -0.49 -2.63
N SER A 117 7.60 0.59 -1.91
CA SER A 117 6.58 1.39 -1.25
C SER A 117 5.72 2.11 -2.26
N PHE A 118 4.45 2.30 -1.89
CA PHE A 118 3.47 2.94 -2.75
C PHE A 118 3.94 4.30 -3.28
N ILE A 119 4.60 5.09 -2.44
CA ILE A 119 5.14 6.39 -2.85
C ILE A 119 6.29 6.27 -3.84
N ASN A 120 7.18 5.29 -3.67
CA ASN A 120 8.35 5.18 -4.53
C ASN A 120 8.04 4.50 -5.87
N GLN A 121 6.90 3.81 -5.98
CA GLN A 121 6.40 3.27 -7.25
C GLN A 121 5.71 4.31 -8.15
N ILE A 122 5.39 5.50 -7.62
CA ILE A 122 4.74 6.58 -8.37
C ILE A 122 5.74 7.72 -8.50
N PRO A 123 6.48 7.81 -9.63
CA PRO A 123 7.52 8.80 -9.83
C PRO A 123 7.02 10.22 -9.62
N GLU A 124 5.76 10.46 -10.02
CA GLU A 124 5.10 11.74 -9.86
C GLU A 124 5.01 12.14 -8.40
N THR A 125 5.10 11.27 -7.40
CA THR A 125 5.06 11.71 -5.99
C THR A 125 6.37 12.29 -5.49
N GLY A 126 7.48 12.05 -6.20
CA GLY A 126 8.82 12.38 -5.72
C GLY A 126 9.16 11.73 -4.37
N GLY A 127 8.52 10.60 -4.05
CA GLY A 127 8.73 9.87 -2.81
C GLY A 127 8.16 10.58 -1.56
N ALA A 128 7.25 11.54 -1.73
CA ALA A 128 6.69 12.32 -0.63
C ALA A 128 5.17 12.17 -0.50
N LEU A 129 4.69 12.04 0.74
CA LEU A 129 3.27 12.04 1.09
C LEU A 129 3.06 12.79 2.41
N SER A 130 1.85 13.29 2.65
CA SER A 130 1.47 13.78 3.98
C SER A 130 0.09 13.27 4.39
N TYR A 131 -0.07 12.92 5.66
CA TYR A 131 -1.34 12.46 6.21
C TYR A 131 -1.61 13.13 7.53
N CYS A 132 -2.90 13.27 7.86
CA CYS A 132 -3.30 13.54 9.22
C CYS A 132 -4.34 12.54 9.70
N LEU A 133 -3.97 11.83 10.77
CA LEU A 133 -4.81 10.81 11.40
C LEU A 133 -5.63 11.46 12.51
N LEU A 134 -6.93 11.26 12.42
CA LEU A 134 -7.84 11.50 13.54
C LEU A 134 -7.80 10.33 14.51
N SER A 135 -8.24 10.58 15.75
CA SER A 135 -8.45 9.53 16.75
C SER A 135 -9.39 8.45 16.21
N TYR A 136 -9.15 7.19 16.57
CA TYR A 136 -10.01 6.06 16.20
C TYR A 136 -11.47 6.21 16.71
N ARG A 137 -11.70 7.12 17.67
CA ARG A 137 -13.04 7.45 18.19
C ARG A 137 -13.75 8.53 17.36
N SER A 138 -13.06 9.16 16.42
CA SER A 138 -13.67 10.18 15.58
C SER A 138 -14.62 9.55 14.57
N ILE A 139 -15.77 10.21 14.38
CA ILE A 139 -16.76 9.83 13.36
C ILE A 139 -16.37 10.40 11.99
N SER A 140 -15.46 11.38 11.96
CA SER A 140 -14.93 11.95 10.72
C SER A 140 -13.78 11.11 10.18
N PRO A 141 -13.71 10.88 8.85
CA PRO A 141 -12.62 10.13 8.26
C PRO A 141 -11.29 10.91 8.35
N SER A 142 -10.20 10.17 8.54
CA SER A 142 -8.84 10.73 8.39
C SER A 142 -8.54 10.99 6.90
N VAL A 143 -7.69 11.98 6.62
CA VAL A 143 -7.35 12.37 5.24
C VAL A 143 -5.85 12.14 4.98
N VAL A 144 -5.56 11.59 3.81
CA VAL A 144 -4.21 11.37 3.28
C VAL A 144 -4.10 12.16 1.99
N ASN A 145 -3.10 13.01 1.88
CA ASN A 145 -2.79 13.74 0.66
C ASN A 145 -1.53 13.17 0.02
N ILE A 146 -1.68 12.72 -1.22
CA ILE A 146 -0.60 12.24 -2.06
C ILE A 146 -0.33 13.36 -3.07
N TRP A 147 0.85 13.96 -2.99
CA TRP A 147 1.22 15.09 -3.83
C TRP A 147 1.86 14.58 -5.10
N ALA A 148 1.64 15.27 -6.22
CA ALA A 148 2.49 15.14 -7.38
C ALA A 148 3.62 16.19 -7.29
N TRP A 149 4.86 15.72 -7.25
CA TRP A 149 6.10 16.46 -7.45
C TRP A 149 6.01 17.28 -8.72
N SER A 150 5.91 18.59 -8.50
CA SER A 150 5.79 19.60 -9.55
C SER A 150 7.05 20.49 -9.61
N GLY A 151 8.11 20.13 -8.87
CA GLY A 151 9.30 20.96 -8.65
C GLY A 151 9.15 22.00 -7.53
N TRP A 152 8.00 22.04 -6.85
CA TRP A 152 7.70 22.94 -5.74
C TRP A 152 7.95 22.24 -4.41
N SER A 153 8.45 22.97 -3.41
CA SER A 153 8.55 22.42 -2.05
C SER A 153 7.18 22.48 -1.39
N ILE A 154 6.71 21.33 -0.87
CA ILE A 154 5.42 21.20 -0.20
C ILE A 154 5.67 20.93 1.28
N SER A 155 5.38 21.91 2.13
CA SER A 155 5.41 21.74 3.59
C SER A 155 3.99 21.51 4.08
N SER A 156 3.71 20.34 4.64
CA SER A 156 2.40 20.04 5.24
C SER A 156 2.48 20.08 6.76
N ARG A 157 1.52 20.76 7.40
CA ARG A 157 1.29 20.69 8.85
C ARG A 157 -0.12 20.20 9.11
N CYS A 158 -0.27 19.30 10.08
CA CYS A 158 -1.58 18.99 10.60
C CYS A 158 -1.90 19.87 11.82
N TYR A 159 -3.05 20.53 11.75
CA TYR A 159 -3.62 21.27 12.85
C TYR A 159 -4.81 20.50 13.41
N MET A 160 -4.80 20.28 14.72
CA MET A 160 -5.99 19.79 15.42
C MET A 160 -6.79 20.98 15.93
N GLY A 161 -8.09 20.96 15.68
CA GLY A 161 -9.04 21.95 16.14
C GLY A 161 -10.33 21.30 16.60
N THR A 162 -11.25 22.09 17.11
CA THR A 162 -12.58 21.63 17.49
C THR A 162 -13.67 22.49 16.87
N VAL A 163 -14.77 21.86 16.48
CA VAL A 163 -16.04 22.54 16.19
C VAL A 163 -17.05 22.01 17.21
N GLY A 164 -17.34 22.82 18.23
CA GLY A 164 -18.03 22.34 19.43
C GLY A 164 -17.22 21.23 20.13
N ASN A 165 -17.83 20.07 20.33
CA ASN A 165 -17.19 18.90 20.97
C ASN A 165 -16.55 17.93 19.96
N VAL A 166 -16.52 18.26 18.67
CA VAL A 166 -15.97 17.40 17.61
C VAL A 166 -14.53 17.81 17.32
N ILE A 167 -13.59 16.87 17.45
CA ILE A 167 -12.18 17.08 17.08
C ILE A 167 -12.04 16.92 15.56
N ILE A 168 -11.42 17.91 14.92
CA ILE A 168 -11.15 17.95 13.49
C ILE A 168 -9.63 18.08 13.29
N ALA A 169 -9.12 17.40 12.28
CA ALA A 169 -7.75 17.50 11.82
C ALA A 169 -7.76 18.16 10.44
N VAL A 170 -7.01 19.24 10.31
CA VAL A 170 -6.86 19.96 9.05
C VAL A 170 -5.40 19.82 8.61
N LEU A 171 -5.19 19.16 7.48
CA LEU A 171 -3.89 19.15 6.83
C LEU A 171 -3.77 20.42 5.98
N VAL A 172 -2.89 21.33 6.38
CA VAL A 172 -2.58 22.55 5.64
C VAL A 172 -1.25 22.33 4.95
N SER A 173 -1.26 22.49 3.63
CA SER A 173 -0.07 22.32 2.80
C SER A 173 0.30 23.65 2.16
N ILE A 174 1.52 24.09 2.45
CA ILE A 174 2.12 25.29 1.88
C ILE A 174 2.99 24.85 0.71
N ILE A 175 2.68 25.37 -0.47
CA ILE A 175 3.43 25.12 -1.70
C ILE A 175 4.30 26.36 -1.94
N THR A 176 5.62 26.21 -1.93
CA THR A 176 6.57 27.31 -2.20
C THR A 176 7.25 27.09 -3.55
N SER A 177 7.37 28.16 -4.34
CA SER A 177 8.15 28.12 -5.59
C SER A 177 9.63 27.87 -5.29
N PRO A 178 10.36 27.26 -6.24
CA PRO A 178 11.82 27.38 -6.24
C PRO A 178 12.29 28.84 -6.29
#